data_AF-A0A4Q3JTP2-F1
#
_entry.id   AF-A0A4Q3JTP2-F1
#
_cell.length_a   1.000
_cell.length_b   1.000
_cell.length_c   1.000
_cell.angle_alpha   90.00
_cell.angle_beta   90.00
_cell.angle_gamma   90.00
#
_symmetry.space_group_name_H-M   'P 1'
#
loop_
_entity.id
_entity.type
_entity.pdbx_description
1 polymer ?
#
loop_
_entity_poly.entity_id
_entity_poly.type
_entity_poly.pdbx_seq_one_letter_code
_entity_poly.pdbx_strand_id
1 'polypeptide(L)' 'MSWTKSAGDRWTFRRSSDDPYTVKVFPRGDGRWVWEILAGDATNPTATGIARNLGAAKTVSTQLLERSFPAVT' A
#
# COMPACT_ATOMS: atom_id res chain seq x y z
N MET A 1 -7.72 10.67 -1.89
CA MET A 1 -7.73 9.20 -1.83
C MET A 1 -7.92 8.68 -3.24
N SER A 2 -6.84 8.32 -3.92
CA SER A 2 -6.90 7.83 -5.30
C SER A 2 -6.01 6.62 -5.48
N TRP A 3 -6.53 5.64 -6.21
CA TRP A 3 -5.74 4.57 -6.79
C TRP A 3 -5.24 5.04 -8.15
N THR A 4 -3.94 4.96 -8.35
CA THR A 4 -3.30 5.25 -9.64
C THR A 4 -2.80 3.95 -10.23
N LYS A 5 -3.26 3.63 -11.44
CA LYS A 5 -2.79 2.47 -12.20
C LYS A 5 -1.58 2.85 -13.04
N SER A 6 -0.51 2.10 -12.91
CA SER A 6 0.71 2.19 -13.72
C SER A 6 0.81 0.97 -14.65
N ALA A 7 1.82 0.94 -15.52
CA ALA A 7 2.09 -0.20 -16.39
C ALA A 7 2.22 -1.52 -15.62
N GLY A 8 1.82 -2.63 -16.26
CA GLY A 8 1.97 -3.99 -15.71
C GLY A 8 1.06 -4.29 -14.51
N ASP A 9 -0.15 -3.73 -14.49
CA ASP A 9 -1.13 -3.91 -13.40
C ASP A 9 -0.60 -3.54 -12.01
N ARG A 10 0.33 -2.60 -11.97
CA ARG A 10 0.82 -2.01 -10.73
C ARG A 10 -0.10 -0.89 -10.28
N TRP A 11 -0.58 -1.00 -9.06
CA TRP A 11 -1.48 -0.03 -8.43
C TRP A 11 -0.76 0.68 -7.31
N THR A 12 -0.92 2.00 -7.24
CA THR A 12 -0.40 2.83 -6.15
C THR A 12 -1.56 3.52 -5.46
N PHE A 13 -1.62 3.40 -4.15
CA PHE A 13 -2.58 4.08 -3.29
C PHE A 13 -1.86 5.08 -2.40
N ARG A 14 -2.37 6.31 -2.42
CA ARG A 14 -1.97 7.38 -1.49
C ARG A 14 -3.24 8.09 -1.00
N ARG A 15 -3.38 8.26 0.31
CA ARG A 15 -4.59 8.88 0.88
C ARG A 15 -4.65 10.37 0.57
N SER A 16 -3.54 11.07 0.81
CA SER A 16 -3.30 12.50 0.52
C SER A 16 -1.82 12.72 0.18
N SER A 17 -1.49 13.87 -0.44
CA SER A 17 -0.10 14.24 -0.73
C SER A 17 0.80 14.21 0.51
N ASP A 18 0.24 14.49 1.68
CA ASP A 18 0.99 14.61 2.93
C ASP A 18 1.00 13.32 3.75
N ASP A 19 0.39 12.24 3.24
CA ASP A 19 0.40 10.95 3.93
C ASP A 19 1.84 10.41 3.96
N PRO A 20 2.37 10.07 5.15
CA PRO A 20 3.70 9.47 5.26
C PRO A 20 3.77 8.08 4.63
N TYR A 21 2.66 7.49 4.17
CA TYR A 21 2.62 6.13 3.65
C TYR A 21 1.99 6.02 2.25
N THR A 22 2.59 5.14 1.45
CA THR A 22 2.11 4.73 0.13
C THR A 22 1.97 3.22 0.10
N VAL A 23 0.90 2.71 -0.51
CA VAL A 23 0.72 1.27 -0.75
C VAL A 23 0.90 0.99 -2.23
N LYS A 24 1.77 0.03 -2.57
CA LYS A 24 1.91 -0.50 -3.94
C LYS A 24 1.38 -1.92 -3.98
N VAL A 25 0.61 -2.25 -5.01
CA VAL A 25 0.05 -3.59 -5.25
C VAL A 25 0.40 -4.01 -6.67
N PHE A 26 0.94 -5.21 -6.87
CA PHE A 26 1.35 -5.69 -8.20
C PHE A 26 1.31 -7.21 -8.29
N PRO A 27 1.11 -7.78 -9.50
CA PRO A 27 1.16 -9.22 -9.70
C PRO A 27 2.59 -9.73 -9.53
N ARG A 28 2.74 -10.90 -8.90
CA ARG A 28 4.03 -11.58 -8.73
C ARG A 28 4.47 -12.37 -9.96
N GLY A 29 3.53 -12.69 -10.85
CA GLY A 29 3.74 -13.52 -12.04
C GLY A 29 3.41 -15.01 -11.87
N ASP A 30 3.15 -15.48 -10.64
CA ASP A 30 2.73 -16.86 -10.32
C ASP A 30 1.22 -16.98 -10.06
N GLY A 31 0.44 -16.01 -10.54
CA GLY A 31 -0.98 -15.88 -10.25
C GLY A 31 -1.30 -15.24 -8.89
N ARG A 32 -0.29 -14.95 -8.05
CA ARG A 32 -0.47 -14.25 -6.77
C ARG A 32 -0.23 -12.76 -6.92
N TRP A 33 -0.82 -12.00 -5.99
CA TRP A 33 -0.60 -10.58 -5.84
C TRP A 33 0.29 -10.29 -4.63
N VAL A 34 1.10 -9.25 -4.74
CA VAL A 34 1.95 -8.73 -3.66
C VAL A 34 1.52 -7.31 -3.35
N TRP A 35 1.56 -6.95 -2.06
CA TRP A 35 1.49 -5.56 -1.63
C TRP A 35 2.78 -5.16 -0.90
N GLU A 36 3.08 -3.87 -0.94
CA GLU A 36 4.18 -3.24 -0.22
C GLU A 36 3.69 -1.93 0.39
N ILE A 37 4.04 -1.71 1.66
CA ILE A 37 3.82 -0.41 2.35
C ILE A 37 5.17 0.31 2.39
N LEU A 38 5.17 1.55 1.92
CA LEU A 38 6.36 2.37 1.70
C LEU A 38 6.19 3.69 2.44
N ALA A 39 7.30 4.28 2.91
CA ALA A 39 7.24 5.62 3.51
C ALA A 39 7.33 6.64 2.38
N GLY A 40 6.30 7.45 2.19
CA GLY A 40 6.20 8.42 1.10
C GLY A 40 6.54 7.78 -0.25
N ASP A 41 7.60 8.29 -0.88
CA ASP A 41 8.04 7.89 -2.21
C ASP A 41 9.23 6.90 -2.19
N ALA A 42 9.45 6.20 -1.08
CA ALA A 42 10.52 5.22 -0.96
C ALA A 42 10.46 4.14 -2.06
N THR A 43 11.65 3.67 -2.46
CA THR A 43 11.79 2.66 -3.52
C THR A 43 11.47 1.25 -3.01
N ASN A 44 11.71 0.96 -1.73
CA ASN A 44 11.39 -0.32 -1.11
C ASN A 44 11.01 -0.15 0.39
N PRO A 45 10.34 -1.14 1.02
CA PRO A 45 9.88 -1.04 2.42
C PRO A 45 10.98 -1.02 3.48
N THR A 46 12.20 -1.42 3.11
CA THR A 46 13.36 -1.49 4.01
C THR A 46 14.17 -0.19 4.04
N ALA A 47 14.09 0.64 2.99
CA ALA A 47 14.83 1.88 2.83
C ALA A 47 14.47 2.94 3.90
N THR A 48 13.29 2.85 4.50
CA THR A 48 12.78 3.87 5.43
C THR A 48 12.36 3.32 6.80
N GLY A 49 12.63 2.04 7.07
CA GLY A 49 12.38 1.46 8.40
C GLY A 49 10.92 1.07 8.70
N ILE A 50 9.99 1.18 7.74
CA ILE A 50 8.61 0.67 7.91
C ILE A 50 8.59 -0.84 8.17
N ALA A 51 9.48 -1.59 7.51
CA ALA A 51 9.68 -3.01 7.80
C ALA A 51 10.07 -3.29 9.26
N ARG A 52 10.50 -2.27 10.03
CA ARG A 52 10.87 -2.40 11.45
C ARG A 52 9.75 -2.03 12.43
N ASN A 53 8.58 -1.56 11.96
CA ASN A 53 7.44 -1.22 12.83
C ASN A 53 6.16 -1.97 12.39
N LEU A 54 5.97 -3.16 12.96
CA LEU A 54 4.82 -4.03 12.72
C LEU A 54 3.48 -3.34 13.02
N GLY A 55 3.44 -2.44 14.00
CA GLY A 55 2.25 -1.67 14.35
C GLY A 55 1.82 -0.74 13.22
N ALA A 56 2.76 0.01 12.64
CA ALA A 56 2.48 0.88 11.50
C ALA A 56 2.01 0.08 10.27
N ALA A 57 2.67 -1.04 9.97
CA ALA A 57 2.26 -1.92 8.87
C ALA A 57 0.84 -2.48 9.08
N LYS A 58 0.51 -2.90 10.31
CA LYS A 58 -0.84 -3.38 10.67
C LYS A 58 -1.88 -2.27 10.54
N THR A 59 -1.65 -1.10 11.13
CA THR A 59 -2.60 0.02 11.09
C THR A 59 -2.91 0.46 9.66
N VAL A 60 -1.89 0.61 8.81
CA VAL A 60 -2.08 1.01 7.41
C VAL A 60 -2.84 -0.07 6.63
N SER A 61 -2.52 -1.35 6.85
CA SER A 61 -3.22 -2.48 6.21
C SER A 61 -4.69 -2.54 6.62
N THR A 62 -4.99 -2.38 7.91
CA THR A 62 -6.36 -2.38 8.45
C THR A 62 -7.18 -1.21 7.89
N GLN A 63 -6.60 0.01 7.89
CA GLN A 63 -7.28 1.17 7.32
C GLN A 63 -7.54 1.05 5.82
N LEU A 64 -6.67 0.35 5.08
CA LEU A 64 -6.88 0.08 3.66
C LEU A 64 -8.03 -0.92 3.45
N LEU A 65 -8.08 -2.00 4.23
CA LEU A 65 -9.15 -3.00 4.17
C LEU A 65 -10.52 -2.40 4.47
N GLU A 66 -10.64 -1.67 5.59
CA GLU A 66 -11.90 -1.07 6.04
C GLU A 66 -12.47 -0.05 5.05
N ARG A 67 -11.63 0.58 4.23
CA ARG A 67 -12.02 1.66 3.32
C ARG A 67 -12.09 1.26 1.85
N SER A 68 -11.50 0.12 1.47
CA SER A 68 -11.58 -0.42 0.10
C SER A 68 -12.82 -1.29 -0.09
N PHE A 69 -13.35 -1.84 1.00
CA PHE A 69 -14.62 -2.55 1.03
C PHE A 69 -15.45 -1.96 2.16
N PRO A 70 -16.21 -0.87 1.95
CA PRO A 70 -17.21 -0.49 2.92
C PRO A 70 -18.06 -1.73 3.19
N ALA A 71 -18.30 -2.06 4.46
CA ALA A 71 -19.13 -3.18 4.83
C ALA A 71 -20.41 -3.12 3.99
N VAL A 72 -20.67 -4.16 3.21
CA VAL A 72 -21.93 -4.30 2.48
C VAL A 72 -22.98 -4.48 3.56
N THR A 73 -23.65 -3.38 3.92
CA THR A 73 -24.87 -3.37 4.72
C THR A 73 -26.05 -3.80 3.87
#